data_AF-A0A1S3WAT3-F1
#
_entry.id   AF-A0A1S3WAT3-F1
#
_cell.length_a   1.000
_cell.length_b   1.000
_cell.length_c   1.000
_cell.angle_alpha   90.00
_cell.angle_beta   90.00
_cell.angle_gamma   90.00
#
_symmetry.space_group_name_H-M   'P 1'
#
loop_
_entity.id
_entity.type
_entity.pdbx_description
1 polymer ?
#
loop_
_entity_poly.entity_id
_entity_poly.type
_entity_poly.pdbx_seq_one_letter_code
_entity_poly.pdbx_strand_id
1 'polypeptide(L)'
;MQWAMGRRWVWTALLLAAAAVLAQAVWLWLGSQSFVFQHEEIAQLARQYAGLDHELAFSRLIVELRRLHPGHVLPDEELQWVFVNAGGWMGAMCLLHASLSEYVLLFGTALGSGGHSGRYWAEISDTIISGTFHQWREGTTKGEVFYPAPRTSSLSSTLSAPMPGASGWSSPPTSSARTPDQPGERRTCGWTERAGPHTSIGWSPYEKRKHS
;
A
#
# COMPACT_ATOMS: atom_id res chain seq x y z
N MET A 1 -30.25 -21.43 55.15
CA MET A 1 -30.00 -21.91 53.77
C MET A 1 -29.77 -20.70 52.88
N GLN A 2 -28.51 -20.37 52.57
CA GLN A 2 -28.14 -19.11 51.88
C GLN A 2 -27.54 -19.33 50.47
N TRP A 3 -27.43 -20.60 50.03
CA TRP A 3 -26.61 -21.00 48.87
C TRP A 3 -27.42 -21.57 47.69
N ALA A 4 -28.75 -21.43 47.68
CA ALA A 4 -29.58 -21.96 46.60
C ALA A 4 -29.82 -20.90 45.51
N MET A 5 -28.96 -20.83 44.51
CA MET A 5 -29.23 -20.08 43.28
C MET A 5 -30.23 -20.86 42.40
N GLY A 6 -31.35 -20.23 42.07
CA GLY A 6 -32.38 -20.87 41.23
C GLY A 6 -31.84 -21.19 39.84
N ARG A 7 -32.20 -22.36 39.30
CA ARG A 7 -31.71 -22.87 37.99
C ARG A 7 -31.82 -21.83 36.86
N ARG A 8 -32.87 -21.00 36.85
CA ARG A 8 -33.06 -19.93 35.85
C ARG A 8 -32.01 -18.81 35.96
N TRP A 9 -31.59 -18.44 37.17
CA TRP A 9 -30.54 -17.45 37.42
C TRP A 9 -29.15 -17.95 37.05
N VAL A 10 -28.90 -19.25 37.22
CA VAL A 10 -27.67 -19.89 36.76
C VAL A 10 -27.60 -19.85 35.23
N TRP A 11 -28.68 -20.18 34.53
CA TRP A 11 -28.72 -20.11 33.06
C TRP A 11 -28.57 -18.69 32.52
N THR A 12 -29.20 -17.68 33.13
CA THR A 12 -29.02 -16.28 32.70
C THR A 12 -27.61 -15.79 32.93
N ALA A 13 -26.99 -16.12 34.07
CA ALA A 13 -25.59 -15.79 34.34
C ALA A 13 -24.63 -16.46 33.34
N LEU A 14 -24.87 -17.73 33.00
CA LEU A 14 -24.07 -18.45 32.00
C LEU A 14 -24.21 -17.83 30.60
N LEU A 15 -25.42 -17.45 30.18
CA LEU A 15 -25.64 -16.79 28.89
C LEU A 15 -24.95 -15.42 28.83
N LEU A 16 -25.02 -14.63 29.90
CA LEU A 16 -24.32 -13.34 29.97
C LEU A 16 -22.80 -13.50 29.95
N ALA A 17 -22.28 -14.48 30.69
CA ALA A 17 -20.85 -14.80 30.66
C ALA A 17 -20.40 -15.26 29.27
N ALA A 18 -21.16 -16.13 28.61
CA ALA A 18 -20.88 -16.57 27.24
C ALA A 18 -20.90 -15.39 26.25
N ALA A 19 -21.89 -14.50 26.34
CA ALA A 19 -21.97 -13.31 25.51
C ALA A 19 -20.77 -12.37 25.73
N ALA A 20 -20.33 -12.18 26.98
CA ALA A 20 -19.16 -11.37 27.30
C ALA A 20 -17.86 -11.98 26.74
N VAL A 21 -17.68 -13.29 26.87
CA VAL A 21 -16.52 -14.01 26.30
C VAL A 21 -16.53 -13.92 24.78
N LEU A 22 -17.68 -14.09 24.14
CA LEU A 22 -17.80 -13.94 22.68
C LEU A 22 -17.46 -12.53 22.22
N ALA A 23 -17.97 -11.50 22.90
CA ALA A 23 -17.66 -10.11 22.60
C ALA A 23 -16.15 -9.82 22.74
N GLN A 24 -15.53 -10.34 23.80
CA GLN A 24 -14.09 -10.20 24.02
C GLN A 24 -13.27 -10.96 22.97
N ALA A 25 -13.67 -12.17 22.59
CA ALA A 25 -13.02 -12.94 21.53
C ALA A 25 -13.09 -12.24 20.18
N VAL A 26 -14.25 -11.67 19.83
CA VAL A 26 -14.42 -10.86 18.62
C VAL A 26 -13.53 -9.62 18.67
N TRP A 27 -13.45 -8.93 19.81
CA TRP A 27 -12.61 -7.75 19.97
C TRP A 27 -11.11 -8.06 19.85
N LEU A 28 -10.68 -9.20 20.41
CA LEU A 28 -9.31 -9.69 20.26
C LEU A 28 -9.01 -10.11 18.82
N TRP A 29 -9.94 -10.78 18.15
CA TRP A 29 -9.80 -11.17 16.73
C TRP A 29 -9.71 -9.95 15.79
N LEU A 30 -10.53 -8.92 16.04
CA LEU A 30 -10.41 -7.62 15.36
C LEU A 30 -9.07 -6.91 15.68
N GLY A 31 -8.46 -7.19 16.83
CA GLY A 31 -7.14 -6.68 17.20
C GLY A 31 -5.97 -7.47 16.60
N SER A 32 -6.16 -8.76 16.29
CA SER A 32 -5.14 -9.64 15.72
C SER A 32 -5.19 -9.67 14.20
N GLN A 33 -5.20 -8.50 13.55
CA GLN A 33 -5.11 -8.43 12.09
C GLN A 33 -3.69 -8.81 11.67
N SER A 34 -3.56 -9.88 10.88
CA SER A 34 -2.30 -10.29 10.25
C SER A 34 -2.33 -9.87 8.79
N PHE A 35 -1.39 -9.04 8.40
CA PHE A 35 -1.19 -8.68 7.00
C PHE A 35 -0.33 -9.74 6.31
N VAL A 36 -0.68 -10.06 5.06
CA VAL A 36 0.08 -11.03 4.24
C VAL A 36 1.40 -10.42 3.82
N PHE A 37 1.38 -9.15 3.42
CA PHE A 37 2.55 -8.45 2.92
C PHE A 37 3.04 -7.43 3.95
N GLN A 38 4.36 -7.31 4.12
CA GLN A 38 4.92 -6.22 4.91
C GLN A 38 4.99 -4.94 4.07
N HIS A 39 4.72 -3.79 4.69
CA HIS A 39 4.70 -2.48 4.03
C HIS A 39 5.96 -2.19 3.21
N GLU A 40 7.14 -2.39 3.81
CA GLU A 40 8.39 -2.11 3.10
C GLU A 40 8.80 -3.21 2.10
N GLU A 41 8.26 -4.42 2.23
CA GLU A 41 8.68 -5.57 1.42
C GLU A 41 8.35 -5.35 -0.06
N ILE A 42 7.12 -4.93 -0.37
CA ILE A 42 6.69 -4.66 -1.75
C ILE A 42 7.52 -3.53 -2.37
N ALA A 43 7.76 -2.47 -1.60
CA ALA A 43 8.56 -1.34 -2.06
C ALA A 43 10.01 -1.74 -2.29
N GLN A 44 10.62 -2.52 -1.41
CA GLN A 44 11.98 -3.02 -1.56
C GLN A 44 12.11 -3.95 -2.76
N LEU A 45 11.17 -4.88 -2.93
CA LEU A 45 11.14 -5.81 -4.04
C LEU A 45 11.03 -5.07 -5.38
N ALA A 46 10.11 -4.11 -5.48
CA ALA A 46 9.93 -3.32 -6.70
C ALA A 46 11.14 -2.45 -7.04
N ARG A 47 11.83 -1.89 -6.03
CA ARG A 47 13.06 -1.10 -6.23
C ARG A 47 14.20 -1.94 -6.82
N GLN A 48 14.28 -3.24 -6.52
CA GLN A 48 15.30 -4.12 -7.09
C GLN A 48 15.14 -4.30 -8.60
N TYR A 49 13.90 -4.26 -9.08
CA TYR A 49 13.57 -4.41 -10.50
C TYR A 49 13.37 -3.07 -11.22
N ALA A 50 13.35 -1.95 -10.50
CA ALA A 50 13.31 -0.60 -11.08
C ALA A 50 14.53 -0.39 -11.99
N GLY A 51 14.30 0.00 -13.25
CA GLY A 51 15.35 0.18 -14.26
C GLY A 51 15.58 -1.02 -15.20
N LEU A 52 14.84 -2.12 -15.05
CA LEU A 52 14.59 -3.05 -16.17
C LEU A 52 13.51 -2.47 -17.09
N ASP A 53 13.35 -3.07 -18.28
CA ASP A 53 12.14 -2.83 -19.05
C ASP A 53 10.92 -3.26 -18.23
N HIS A 54 9.85 -2.47 -18.28
CA HIS A 54 8.66 -2.62 -17.44
C HIS A 54 8.00 -3.99 -17.58
N GLU A 55 7.92 -4.57 -18.77
CA GLU A 55 7.39 -5.93 -19.01
C GLU A 55 8.25 -7.00 -18.29
N LEU A 56 9.57 -6.86 -18.39
CA LEU A 56 10.51 -7.76 -17.73
C LEU A 56 10.53 -7.57 -16.21
N ALA A 57 10.39 -6.33 -15.73
CA ALA A 57 10.32 -6.01 -14.31
C ALA A 57 9.07 -6.63 -13.70
N PHE A 58 7.91 -6.48 -14.34
CA PHE A 58 6.64 -7.04 -13.87
C PHE A 58 6.65 -8.56 -13.85
N SER A 59 7.09 -9.22 -14.92
CA SER A 59 7.17 -10.69 -14.95
C SER A 59 8.06 -11.25 -13.84
N ARG A 60 9.24 -10.65 -13.61
CA ARG A 60 10.12 -11.07 -12.51
C ARG A 60 9.55 -10.78 -11.14
N LEU A 61 8.90 -9.64 -10.96
CA LEU A 61 8.24 -9.28 -9.70
C LEU A 61 7.13 -10.27 -9.37
N ILE A 62 6.28 -10.63 -10.34
CA ILE A 62 5.20 -11.62 -10.15
C ILE A 62 5.77 -12.98 -9.73
N VAL A 63 6.82 -13.45 -10.41
CA VAL A 63 7.48 -14.73 -10.08
C VAL A 63 8.05 -14.71 -8.65
N GLU A 64 8.73 -13.64 -8.28
CA GLU A 64 9.34 -13.52 -6.96
C GLU A 64 8.28 -13.35 -5.86
N LEU A 65 7.22 -12.59 -6.11
CA LEU A 65 6.10 -12.43 -5.18
C LEU A 65 5.36 -13.74 -4.95
N ARG A 66 5.17 -14.56 -6.00
CA ARG A 66 4.63 -15.93 -5.88
C ARG A 66 5.54 -16.85 -5.08
N ARG A 67 6.86 -16.68 -5.20
CA ARG A 67 7.86 -17.46 -4.46
C ARG A 67 7.83 -17.14 -2.96
N LEU A 68 7.71 -15.85 -2.63
CA LEU A 68 7.67 -15.36 -1.25
C LEU A 68 6.33 -15.64 -0.56
N HIS A 69 5.22 -15.48 -1.30
CA HIS A 69 3.85 -15.59 -0.77
C HIS A 69 3.01 -16.60 -1.59
N PRO A 70 3.32 -17.91 -1.50
CA PRO A 70 2.64 -18.93 -2.29
C PRO A 70 1.15 -19.00 -1.92
N GLY A 71 0.28 -19.01 -2.94
CA GLY A 71 -1.18 -19.07 -2.77
C GLY A 71 -1.85 -17.72 -2.49
N HIS A 72 -1.08 -16.62 -2.38
CA HIS A 72 -1.62 -15.28 -2.20
C HIS A 72 -1.57 -14.42 -3.47
N VAL A 73 -0.91 -14.86 -4.54
CA VAL A 73 -0.86 -14.16 -5.82
C VAL A 73 -1.72 -14.89 -6.85
N LEU A 74 -2.53 -14.15 -7.60
CA LEU A 74 -3.39 -14.69 -8.65
C LEU A 74 -2.58 -15.46 -9.71
N PRO A 75 -3.14 -16.54 -10.27
CA PRO A 75 -2.48 -17.33 -11.30
C PRO A 75 -2.50 -16.60 -12.66
N ASP A 76 -1.62 -16.99 -13.59
CA ASP A 76 -1.44 -16.24 -14.85
C ASP A 76 -2.71 -16.19 -15.72
N GLU A 77 -3.60 -17.16 -15.57
CA GLU A 77 -4.89 -17.24 -16.27
C GLU A 77 -5.87 -16.15 -15.84
N GLU A 78 -5.71 -15.59 -14.63
CA GLU A 78 -6.57 -14.55 -14.06
C GLU A 78 -5.94 -13.16 -14.11
N LEU A 79 -4.66 -13.06 -14.49
CA LEU A 79 -3.97 -11.78 -14.64
C LEU A 79 -4.46 -11.06 -15.91
N GLN A 80 -5.24 -10.02 -15.70
CA GLN A 80 -5.78 -9.21 -16.79
C GLN A 80 -5.51 -7.72 -16.57
N TRP A 81 -5.04 -7.06 -17.63
CA TRP A 81 -5.00 -5.61 -17.69
C TRP A 81 -6.39 -5.05 -17.95
N VAL A 82 -6.87 -4.24 -17.02
CA VAL A 82 -8.16 -3.54 -17.13
C VAL A 82 -7.94 -2.04 -17.09
N PHE A 83 -8.67 -1.31 -17.93
CA PHE A 83 -8.64 0.14 -17.90
C PHE A 83 -9.35 0.67 -16.66
N VAL A 84 -8.73 1.67 -16.02
CA VAL A 84 -9.27 2.37 -14.87
C VAL A 84 -9.43 3.83 -15.22
N ASN A 85 -10.65 4.34 -15.04
CA ASN A 85 -10.96 5.75 -15.14
C ASN A 85 -11.59 6.21 -13.83
N ALA A 86 -10.88 7.04 -13.08
CA ALA A 86 -11.32 7.56 -11.79
C ALA A 86 -10.71 8.93 -11.55
N GLY A 87 -11.43 9.84 -10.89
CA GLY A 87 -10.89 11.16 -10.53
C GLY A 87 -10.41 12.00 -11.72
N GLY A 88 -10.89 11.73 -12.94
CA GLY A 88 -10.49 12.42 -14.17
C GLY A 88 -9.21 11.90 -14.83
N TRP A 89 -8.52 10.92 -14.23
CA TRP A 89 -7.35 10.28 -14.83
C TRP A 89 -7.69 8.90 -15.41
N MET A 90 -6.88 8.47 -16.38
CA MET A 90 -7.00 7.19 -17.08
C MET A 90 -5.67 6.42 -17.02
N GLY A 91 -5.76 5.14 -16.67
CA GLY A 91 -4.64 4.20 -16.66
C GLY A 91 -5.11 2.77 -16.87
N ALA A 92 -4.18 1.83 -16.75
CA ALA A 92 -4.45 0.41 -16.74
C ALA A 92 -3.91 -0.20 -15.43
N MET A 93 -4.64 -1.15 -14.87
CA MET A 93 -4.18 -1.93 -13.72
C MET A 93 -4.25 -3.42 -14.02
N CYS A 94 -3.34 -4.18 -13.42
CA CYS A 94 -3.35 -5.63 -13.36
C CYS A 94 -3.31 -6.03 -11.89
N LEU A 95 -4.35 -6.69 -11.42
CA LEU A 95 -4.50 -7.09 -10.01
C LEU A 95 -3.66 -8.34 -9.75
N LEU A 96 -2.82 -8.33 -8.72
CA LEU A 96 -1.99 -9.47 -8.34
C LEU A 96 -2.52 -10.17 -7.08
N HIS A 97 -2.96 -9.37 -6.10
CA HIS A 97 -3.57 -9.85 -4.87
C HIS A 97 -4.73 -8.94 -4.49
N ALA A 98 -5.81 -9.54 -4.01
CA ALA A 98 -6.90 -8.81 -3.38
C ALA A 98 -7.47 -9.60 -2.19
N SER A 99 -7.63 -8.90 -1.07
CA SER A 99 -8.34 -9.34 0.11
C SER A 99 -9.24 -8.21 0.63
N LEU A 100 -9.96 -8.44 1.72
CA LEU A 100 -10.79 -7.39 2.35
C LEU A 100 -9.95 -6.30 3.01
N SER A 101 -8.69 -6.59 3.35
CA SER A 101 -7.80 -5.69 4.08
C SER A 101 -6.62 -5.19 3.25
N GLU A 102 -6.25 -5.87 2.16
CA GLU A 102 -5.05 -5.54 1.38
C GLU A 102 -5.26 -5.79 -0.10
N TYR A 103 -4.61 -4.99 -0.94
CA TYR A 103 -4.47 -5.28 -2.35
C TYR A 103 -3.05 -4.98 -2.84
N VAL A 104 -2.61 -5.75 -3.85
CA VAL A 104 -1.39 -5.51 -4.61
C VAL A 104 -1.77 -5.50 -6.08
N LEU A 105 -1.41 -4.44 -6.78
CA LEU A 105 -1.65 -4.31 -8.21
C LEU A 105 -0.49 -3.64 -8.92
N LEU A 106 -0.31 -4.03 -10.18
CA LEU A 106 0.54 -3.30 -11.12
C LEU A 106 -0.33 -2.23 -11.76
N PHE A 107 0.18 -1.01 -11.81
CA PHE A 107 -0.52 0.14 -12.36
C PHE A 107 0.38 0.84 -13.38
N GLY A 108 -0.21 1.39 -14.43
CA GLY A 108 0.52 2.28 -15.31
C GLY A 108 -0.34 2.98 -16.35
N THR A 109 0.27 3.93 -17.04
CA THR A 109 -0.34 4.60 -18.19
C THR A 109 0.73 4.87 -19.25
N ALA A 110 0.42 4.59 -20.51
CA ALA A 110 1.34 4.83 -21.63
C ALA A 110 1.28 6.27 -22.16
N LEU A 111 0.18 7.00 -21.90
CA LEU A 111 -0.07 8.34 -22.45
C LEU A 111 0.16 9.47 -21.43
N GLY A 112 0.37 9.13 -20.15
CA GLY A 112 0.29 10.09 -19.05
C GLY A 112 -1.16 10.47 -18.74
N SER A 113 -1.44 10.87 -17.50
CA SER A 113 -2.78 11.29 -17.12
C SER A 113 -2.79 12.09 -15.81
N GLY A 114 -3.53 13.19 -15.78
CA GLY A 114 -3.69 14.03 -14.59
C GLY A 114 -5.10 13.90 -14.01
N GLY A 115 -5.21 13.98 -12.68
CA GLY A 115 -6.50 13.92 -12.02
C GLY A 115 -6.40 13.93 -10.49
N HIS A 116 -7.51 13.60 -9.86
CA HIS A 116 -7.60 13.50 -8.41
C HIS A 116 -7.16 12.11 -7.93
N SER A 117 -6.24 12.06 -6.96
CA SER A 117 -5.79 10.80 -6.32
C SER A 117 -6.95 9.99 -5.77
N GLY A 118 -7.86 10.66 -5.06
CA GLY A 118 -9.00 10.07 -4.36
C GLY A 118 -8.84 10.24 -2.86
N ARG A 119 -9.92 10.04 -2.09
CA ARG A 119 -9.86 9.96 -0.62
C ARG A 119 -10.28 8.57 -0.19
N TYR A 120 -9.32 7.82 0.34
CA TYR A 120 -9.51 6.42 0.73
C TYR A 120 -9.37 6.25 2.24
N TRP A 121 -10.15 5.32 2.80
CA TRP A 121 -9.91 4.82 4.16
C TRP A 121 -8.86 3.70 4.17
N ALA A 122 -7.80 3.88 3.39
CA ALA A 122 -6.68 2.97 3.29
C ALA A 122 -5.40 3.79 3.11
N GLU A 123 -4.27 3.27 3.60
CA GLU A 123 -2.96 3.83 3.24
C GLU A 123 -2.61 3.32 1.85
N ILE A 124 -2.01 4.13 0.97
CA ILE A 124 -1.62 3.67 -0.38
C ILE A 124 -0.16 4.04 -0.56
N SER A 125 0.63 3.05 -0.99
CA SER A 125 2.05 3.19 -1.31
C SER A 125 2.31 2.78 -2.74
N ASP A 126 2.72 3.75 -3.55
CA ASP A 126 3.13 3.52 -4.93
C ASP A 126 4.67 3.48 -5.00
N THR A 127 5.21 2.43 -5.62
CA THR A 127 6.64 2.33 -5.93
C THR A 127 6.84 2.35 -7.44
N ILE A 128 7.63 3.33 -7.91
CA ILE A 128 7.80 3.61 -9.34
C ILE A 128 8.87 2.69 -9.93
N ILE A 129 8.51 1.96 -10.99
CA ILE A 129 9.41 1.07 -11.73
C ILE A 129 9.99 1.77 -12.95
N SER A 130 9.16 2.55 -13.66
CA SER A 130 9.57 3.36 -14.81
C SER A 130 8.74 4.64 -14.88
N GLY A 131 9.29 5.68 -15.51
CA GLY A 131 8.61 6.95 -15.73
C GLY A 131 8.73 7.97 -14.60
N THR A 132 7.83 8.94 -14.58
CA THR A 132 7.78 10.01 -13.57
C THR A 132 6.41 10.06 -12.90
N PHE A 133 6.41 10.31 -11.59
CA PHE A 133 5.18 10.52 -10.84
C PHE A 133 5.20 11.92 -10.24
N HIS A 134 4.16 12.70 -10.52
CA HIS A 134 4.03 14.06 -10.04
C HIS A 134 2.89 14.14 -9.03
N GLN A 135 3.16 14.71 -7.86
CA GLN A 135 2.20 14.84 -6.77
C GLN A 135 2.05 16.30 -6.37
N TRP A 136 0.82 16.76 -6.17
CA TRP A 136 0.55 18.10 -5.65
C TRP A 136 -0.33 18.03 -4.38
N ARG A 137 0.26 18.30 -3.23
CA ARG A 137 -0.44 18.16 -1.94
C ARG A 137 -1.43 19.29 -1.71
N GLU A 138 -2.60 19.00 -1.13
CA GLU A 138 -3.57 20.04 -0.73
C GLU A 138 -2.93 21.00 0.26
N GLY A 139 -3.29 22.28 0.13
CA GLY A 139 -2.73 23.34 0.96
C GLY A 139 -1.34 23.82 0.53
N THR A 140 -0.74 23.23 -0.51
CA THR A 140 0.54 23.67 -1.07
C THR A 140 0.35 24.32 -2.44
N THR A 141 1.35 25.10 -2.88
CA THR A 141 1.38 25.72 -4.22
C THR A 141 2.46 25.13 -5.12
N LYS A 142 3.08 24.02 -4.71
CA LYS A 142 4.18 23.35 -5.43
C LYS A 142 3.92 21.86 -5.57
N GLY A 143 4.28 21.32 -6.73
CA GLY A 143 4.31 19.89 -6.97
C GLY A 143 5.66 19.27 -6.64
N GLU A 144 5.65 18.00 -6.24
CA GLU A 144 6.82 17.14 -6.06
C GLU A 144 6.88 16.12 -7.20
N VAL A 145 8.09 15.82 -7.68
CA VAL A 145 8.32 14.83 -8.74
C VAL A 145 9.13 13.68 -8.18
N PHE A 146 8.65 12.47 -8.40
CA PHE A 146 9.25 11.23 -7.97
C PHE A 146 9.72 10.43 -9.20
N TYR A 147 10.84 9.74 -9.02
CA TYR A 147 11.53 8.99 -10.07
C TYR A 147 11.69 7.52 -9.66
N PRO A 148 11.95 6.61 -10.62
CA PRO A 148 12.23 5.22 -10.31
C PRO A 148 13.50 5.12 -9.47
N ALA A 149 13.56 4.11 -8.60
CA ALA A 149 14.78 3.85 -7.85
C ALA A 149 15.93 3.48 -8.81
N PRO A 150 17.16 3.98 -8.57
CA PRO A 150 18.33 3.48 -9.27
C PRO A 150 18.49 1.98 -9.00
N ARG A 151 18.92 1.20 -10.01
CA ARG A 151 19.28 -0.21 -9.80
C ARG A 151 20.40 -0.31 -8.76
N THR A 152 20.08 -0.89 -7.61
CA THR A 152 21.09 -1.37 -6.66
C THR A 152 21.64 -2.69 -7.15
N SER A 153 22.55 -2.66 -8.14
CA SER A 153 23.36 -3.82 -8.47
C SER A 153 24.44 -4.00 -7.43
N SER A 154 24.18 -4.72 -6.34
CA SER A 154 25.15 -5.62 -5.67
C SER A 154 24.66 -6.10 -4.29
N LEU A 155 24.73 -7.43 -4.11
CA LEU A 155 25.22 -7.99 -2.85
C LEU A 155 26.64 -7.46 -2.64
N SER A 156 26.96 -7.02 -1.41
CA SER A 156 28.26 -6.51 -0.94
C SER A 156 28.38 -4.98 -0.92
N SER A 157 28.14 -4.44 0.27
CA SER A 157 28.79 -3.27 0.88
C SER A 157 29.79 -2.52 0.00
N THR A 158 29.38 -1.42 -0.61
CA THR A 158 30.23 -0.21 -0.67
C THR A 158 29.33 1.02 -0.75
N LEU A 159 29.29 1.74 0.36
CA LEU A 159 28.60 3.02 0.52
C LEU A 159 29.31 4.05 -0.38
N SER A 160 28.79 4.28 -1.58
CA SER A 160 29.28 5.36 -2.43
C SER A 160 28.61 6.66 -2.01
N ALA A 161 29.32 7.45 -1.20
CA ALA A 161 28.94 8.81 -0.87
C ALA A 161 29.07 9.72 -2.12
N PRO A 162 28.13 10.66 -2.38
CA PRO A 162 28.36 11.70 -3.36
C PRO A 162 29.20 12.85 -2.77
N MET A 163 30.21 13.30 -3.51
CA MET A 163 30.97 14.52 -3.22
C MET A 163 30.10 15.79 -3.38
N PRO A 164 30.40 16.88 -2.64
CA PRO A 164 29.49 18.02 -2.48
C PRO A 164 29.73 19.10 -3.54
N GLY A 165 28.64 19.64 -4.10
CA GLY A 165 28.70 20.81 -4.97
C GLY A 165 27.33 21.45 -5.21
N ALA A 166 27.18 22.68 -4.71
CA ALA A 166 26.10 23.65 -4.96
C ALA A 166 24.73 23.42 -4.29
N SER A 167 24.63 23.95 -3.07
CA SER A 167 23.47 24.69 -2.51
C SER A 167 22.05 24.20 -2.84
N GLY A 168 21.47 23.49 -1.88
CA GLY A 168 20.03 23.27 -1.82
C GLY A 168 19.74 22.08 -0.93
N TRP A 169 19.48 22.32 0.36
CA TRP A 169 18.92 21.30 1.23
C TRP A 169 17.60 20.82 0.62
N SER A 170 17.67 19.72 -0.11
CA SER A 170 16.54 18.97 -0.61
C SER A 170 16.77 17.55 -0.17
N SER A 171 15.82 17.03 0.60
CA SER A 171 15.78 15.64 1.04
C SER A 171 16.01 14.71 -0.17
N PRO A 172 16.65 13.54 0.02
CA PRO A 172 16.91 12.62 -1.09
C PRO A 172 15.61 12.29 -1.84
N PRO A 173 15.64 12.12 -3.18
CA PRO A 173 14.46 11.75 -3.94
C PRO A 173 13.94 10.39 -3.44
N THR A 174 12.77 10.39 -2.82
CA THR A 174 12.11 9.16 -2.37
C THR A 174 11.59 8.42 -3.60
N SER A 175 11.88 7.13 -3.76
CA SER A 175 11.34 6.34 -4.90
C SER A 175 9.90 5.86 -4.69
N SER A 176 9.26 6.34 -3.62
CA SER A 176 7.89 5.99 -3.24
C SER A 176 7.13 7.23 -2.85
N ALA A 177 5.96 7.41 -3.47
CA ALA A 177 4.99 8.40 -3.04
C ALA A 177 4.14 7.77 -1.92
N ARG A 178 4.24 8.32 -0.71
CA ARG A 178 3.43 7.93 0.44
C ARG A 178 2.47 9.06 0.80
N THR A 179 1.21 8.74 1.06
CA THR A 179 0.32 9.67 1.78
C THR A 179 0.78 9.72 3.23
N PRO A 180 1.23 10.85 3.80
CA PRO A 180 1.90 10.84 5.11
C PRO A 180 0.97 10.43 6.25
N ASP A 181 1.55 9.72 7.21
CA ASP A 181 1.02 9.57 8.55
C ASP A 181 1.26 10.87 9.33
N GLN A 182 0.21 11.69 9.49
CA GLN A 182 0.18 12.80 10.45
C GLN A 182 -0.83 12.45 11.55
N PRO A 183 -0.41 12.33 12.81
CA PRO A 183 -1.31 12.06 13.92
C PRO A 183 -2.09 13.33 14.26
N GLY A 184 -3.37 13.39 13.88
CA GLY A 184 -4.31 14.35 14.44
C GLY A 184 -5.02 15.29 13.47
N GLU A 185 -4.72 15.27 12.18
CA GLU A 185 -5.37 16.16 11.21
C GLU A 185 -6.20 15.36 10.19
N ARG A 186 -7.44 15.81 9.96
CA ARG A 186 -8.37 15.20 9.00
C ARG A 186 -7.65 15.00 7.66
N ARG A 187 -7.55 13.73 7.23
CA ARG A 187 -6.85 13.27 6.01
C ARG A 187 -7.09 14.23 4.83
N THR A 188 -6.10 15.05 4.52
CA THR A 188 -6.16 16.13 3.52
C THR A 188 -5.97 15.59 2.11
N CYS A 189 -6.59 16.25 1.14
CA CYS A 189 -6.51 15.98 -0.29
C CYS A 189 -5.06 16.09 -0.82
N GLY A 190 -4.88 15.59 -2.03
CA GLY A 190 -3.82 16.03 -2.92
C GLY A 190 -4.34 15.97 -4.36
N TRP A 191 -4.15 17.04 -5.12
CA TRP A 191 -4.23 16.98 -6.57
C TRP A 191 -3.05 16.17 -7.10
N THR A 192 -3.23 15.35 -8.12
CA THR A 192 -2.12 14.55 -8.66
C THR A 192 -2.01 14.87 -10.14
N GLU A 193 -1.21 15.88 -10.47
CA GLU A 193 -0.94 16.24 -11.86
C GLU A 193 0.16 15.34 -12.41
N ARG A 194 -0.15 14.06 -12.66
CA ARG A 194 0.79 13.04 -13.14
C ARG A 194 1.17 13.25 -14.62
N ALA A 195 2.24 14.00 -14.87
CA ALA A 195 2.77 14.20 -16.21
C ALA A 195 3.93 13.23 -16.52
N GLY A 196 3.65 12.20 -17.32
CA GLY A 196 4.61 11.24 -17.87
C GLY A 196 4.07 9.80 -17.90
N PRO A 197 4.41 8.98 -18.92
CA PRO A 197 4.15 7.55 -18.85
C PRO A 197 4.90 7.00 -17.65
N HIS A 198 4.22 6.31 -16.75
CA HIS A 198 4.84 5.67 -15.59
C HIS A 198 4.16 4.35 -15.29
N THR A 199 4.94 3.44 -14.71
CA THR A 199 4.49 2.17 -14.15
C THR A 199 4.87 2.10 -12.69
N SER A 200 3.92 1.75 -11.84
CA SER A 200 4.10 1.57 -10.40
C SER A 200 3.48 0.26 -9.92
N ILE A 201 3.95 -0.19 -8.76
CA ILE A 201 3.20 -1.17 -7.96
C ILE A 201 2.59 -0.44 -6.78
N GLY A 202 1.28 -0.64 -6.57
CA GLY A 202 0.52 -0.07 -5.47
C GLY A 202 0.24 -1.14 -4.40
N TRP A 203 0.53 -0.83 -3.14
CA TRP A 203 0.07 -1.61 -1.98
C TRP A 203 -0.77 -0.74 -1.06
N SER A 204 -1.80 -1.31 -0.46
CA SER A 204 -2.68 -0.57 0.43
C SER A 204 -3.29 -1.44 1.53
N PRO A 205 -3.01 -1.14 2.82
CA PRO A 205 -3.67 -1.77 3.95
C PRO A 205 -4.90 -0.96 4.36
N TYR A 206 -5.96 -1.68 4.72
CA TYR A 206 -7.14 -1.14 5.37
C TYR A 206 -6.97 -1.20 6.89
N GLU A 207 -6.66 -0.06 7.50
CA GLU A 207 -6.54 0.06 8.96
C GLU A 207 -7.77 0.76 9.55
N LYS A 208 -8.61 0.02 10.28
CA LYS A 208 -9.64 0.62 11.15
C LYS A 208 -8.95 1.17 12.39
N ARG A 209 -8.65 2.48 12.39
CA ARG A 209 -8.10 3.17 13.55
C ARG A 209 -9.06 3.03 14.75
N LYS A 210 -8.61 2.41 15.85
CA LYS A 210 -9.30 2.47 17.15
C LYS A 210 -9.29 3.92 17.62
N HIS A 211 -10.46 4.55 17.70
CA HIS A 211 -10.63 5.78 18.47
C HIS A 211 -10.53 5.42 19.96
N SER A 212 -9.48 5.90 20.63
CA SER A 212 -9.48 6.10 22.08
C SER A 212 -10.12 7.44 22.41
#